data_AF-A0A6J1W0M6-F1
#
_entry.id   AF-A0A6J1W0M6-F1
#
_cell.length_a   1.000
_cell.length_b   1.000
_cell.length_c   1.000
_cell.angle_alpha   90.00
_cell.angle_beta   90.00
_cell.angle_gamma   90.00
#
_symmetry.space_group_name_H-M   'P 1'
#
loop_
_entity.id
_entity.type
_entity.pdbx_description
1 polymer ?
#
loop_
_entity_poly.entity_id
_entity_poly.type
_entity_poly.pdbx_seq_one_letter_code
_entity_poly.pdbx_strand_id
1 'polypeptide(L)'
;MQLQRAPLWLLGAVLGAFVQRGCCGSLSHSLSYFYLYLPEPSGGPPQFSVRSYLDDQPITHFDSLTRKMEPLVPWMEEAEKEMFLVSKRVFRADLEKLSKLSHQSEGLHTWQAVWGCELRKDRGKGGYFHYGYDGMDFISFDKETLRWVTAQPQAQKVKEEWEEDPGSSEKMKDLLENACIQWLQRYLSYQKKEAVQRIEPPVGKVNSKVVDERLEVLTCQAFAFYPKEIQATWTRDGEACVYETLRSNVAPNSDRTYYIRLNIEIDPKERDRFRCHLEHEGLQEPLDLAFKEETATTRWALVGVLAAVILGAGLLFLIGCRWWRCRKKHLQEETTFPDDVCLERLPSCPSAEVGIHCW
;
A
#
# COMPACT_ATOMS: atom_id res chain seq x y z
N MET A 1 -18.84 -5.24 -68.88
CA MET A 1 -17.41 -5.61 -68.91
C MET A 1 -16.58 -4.34 -68.90
N GLN A 2 -15.63 -4.25 -67.96
CA GLN A 2 -14.43 -3.37 -67.96
C GLN A 2 -14.72 -1.85 -67.80
N LEU A 3 -14.72 -1.24 -66.61
CA LEU A 3 -13.58 -0.85 -65.73
C LEU A 3 -12.48 -0.02 -66.43
N GLN A 4 -12.34 1.26 -66.04
CA GLN A 4 -11.12 1.87 -65.47
C GLN A 4 -11.34 3.37 -65.20
N ARG A 5 -11.38 3.77 -63.91
CA ARG A 5 -10.30 4.42 -63.11
C ARG A 5 -10.23 5.95 -63.30
N ALA A 6 -10.78 6.67 -62.32
CA ALA A 6 -10.45 8.08 -62.04
C ALA A 6 -9.48 8.14 -60.83
N PRO A 7 -8.48 9.03 -60.83
CA PRO A 7 -7.44 9.06 -59.81
C PRO A 7 -7.84 9.88 -58.58
N LEU A 8 -7.53 9.32 -57.40
CA LEU A 8 -7.54 10.00 -56.10
C LEU A 8 -6.45 11.07 -56.05
N TRP A 9 -6.85 12.33 -55.86
CA TRP A 9 -6.09 13.33 -55.09
C TRP A 9 -7.08 14.29 -54.44
N LEU A 10 -7.03 14.37 -53.09
CA LEU A 10 -7.44 15.45 -52.18
C LEU A 10 -7.94 14.85 -50.85
N LEU A 11 -7.01 14.43 -50.00
CA LEU A 11 -7.21 14.39 -48.55
C LEU A 11 -6.17 15.32 -47.94
N GLY A 12 -6.54 16.59 -47.82
CA GLY A 12 -5.83 17.63 -47.08
C GLY A 12 -6.61 17.97 -45.82
N ALA A 13 -5.94 17.79 -44.69
CA ALA A 13 -6.33 17.99 -43.29
C ALA A 13 -7.31 19.15 -43.00
N VAL A 14 -8.29 18.88 -42.12
CA VAL A 14 -8.44 19.57 -40.82
C VAL A 14 -9.09 18.58 -39.82
N LEU A 15 -8.27 17.80 -39.11
CA LEU A 15 -8.63 17.24 -37.80
C LEU A 15 -8.25 18.30 -36.77
N GLY A 16 -9.21 19.17 -36.43
CA GLY A 16 -9.06 20.22 -35.44
C GLY A 16 -10.18 20.13 -34.43
N ALA A 17 -9.80 19.92 -33.16
CA ALA A 17 -10.64 19.94 -31.96
C ALA A 17 -11.51 18.70 -31.67
N PHE A 18 -10.86 17.57 -31.39
CA PHE A 18 -11.30 16.68 -30.31
C PHE A 18 -10.25 16.71 -29.19
N VAL A 19 -10.15 17.83 -28.49
CA VAL A 19 -9.67 17.81 -27.10
C VAL A 19 -10.91 17.60 -26.23
N GLN A 20 -11.45 16.38 -26.25
CA GLN A 20 -12.28 15.94 -25.13
C GLN A 20 -11.33 15.61 -23.98
N ARG A 21 -10.98 16.67 -23.26
CA ARG A 21 -10.54 16.63 -21.87
C ARG A 21 -11.65 15.91 -21.11
N GLY A 22 -11.47 14.63 -20.88
CA GLY A 22 -12.56 13.74 -20.50
C GLY A 22 -12.09 12.45 -19.87
N CYS A 23 -11.18 12.51 -18.89
CA CYS A 23 -11.26 11.56 -17.78
C CYS A 23 -12.50 11.93 -16.94
N CYS A 24 -13.68 11.77 -17.53
CA CYS A 24 -14.93 11.76 -16.79
C CYS A 24 -15.29 10.29 -16.58
N GLY A 25 -14.52 9.62 -15.73
CA GLY A 25 -15.15 8.64 -14.87
C GLY A 25 -16.15 9.46 -14.05
N SER A 26 -17.44 9.13 -14.12
CA SER A 26 -18.42 9.75 -13.24
C SER A 26 -17.88 9.75 -11.82
N LEU A 27 -17.74 10.93 -11.20
CA LEU A 27 -17.47 11.04 -9.77
C LEU A 27 -18.71 10.51 -9.04
N SER A 28 -18.77 9.20 -8.87
CA SER A 28 -19.68 8.48 -7.97
C SER A 28 -18.85 7.98 -6.81
N HIS A 29 -19.40 8.10 -5.60
CA HIS A 29 -18.80 7.48 -4.43
C HIS A 29 -19.63 6.29 -3.99
N SER A 30 -18.98 5.26 -3.44
CA SER A 30 -19.66 4.06 -2.94
C SER A 30 -19.15 3.65 -1.57
N LEU A 31 -20.05 3.11 -0.76
CA LEU A 31 -19.70 2.44 0.49
C LEU A 31 -20.16 0.98 0.40
N SER A 32 -19.21 0.07 0.57
CA SER A 32 -19.40 -1.35 0.30
C SER A 32 -18.93 -2.19 1.48
N TYR A 33 -19.71 -3.20 1.84
CA TYR A 33 -19.37 -4.16 2.88
C TYR A 33 -19.36 -5.57 2.31
N PHE A 34 -18.28 -6.29 2.58
CA PHE A 34 -18.06 -7.66 2.14
C PHE A 34 -17.95 -8.55 3.37
N TYR A 35 -18.79 -9.58 3.43
CA TYR A 35 -18.84 -10.57 4.49
C TYR A 35 -18.39 -11.89 3.90
N LEU A 36 -17.56 -12.59 4.64
CA LEU A 36 -17.16 -13.95 4.34
C LEU A 36 -17.41 -14.82 5.57
N TYR A 37 -18.13 -15.92 5.38
CA TYR A 37 -18.39 -16.93 6.39
C TYR A 37 -17.91 -18.30 5.88
N LEU A 38 -17.13 -18.98 6.72
CA LEU A 38 -16.56 -20.30 6.48
C LEU A 38 -17.15 -21.27 7.53
N PRO A 39 -18.10 -22.15 7.17
CA PRO A 39 -18.75 -23.04 8.12
C PRO A 39 -17.77 -24.00 8.82
N GLU A 40 -16.77 -24.51 8.09
CA GLU A 40 -15.74 -25.42 8.60
C GLU A 40 -14.32 -24.85 8.36
N PRO A 41 -13.82 -23.99 9.25
CA PRO A 41 -12.45 -23.50 9.13
C PRO A 41 -11.49 -24.62 9.55
N SER A 42 -10.86 -25.30 8.59
CA SER A 42 -9.76 -26.22 8.87
C SER A 42 -8.53 -25.42 9.29
N GLY A 43 -8.39 -25.19 10.60
CA GLY A 43 -7.17 -24.74 11.29
C GLY A 43 -6.34 -23.71 10.52
N GLY A 44 -6.88 -22.52 10.28
CA GLY A 44 -6.18 -21.45 9.58
C GLY A 44 -6.98 -20.14 9.50
N PRO A 45 -7.92 -20.00 8.55
CA PRO A 45 -8.64 -18.76 8.33
C PRO A 45 -9.72 -18.48 9.39
N PRO A 46 -10.08 -17.20 9.63
CA PRO A 46 -11.19 -16.85 10.51
C PRO A 46 -12.51 -17.39 9.95
N GLN A 47 -13.35 -17.96 10.82
CA GLN A 47 -14.70 -18.43 10.47
C GLN A 47 -15.56 -17.32 9.85
N PHE A 48 -15.35 -16.08 10.27
CA PHE A 48 -16.11 -14.95 9.77
C PHE A 48 -15.21 -13.73 9.65
N SER A 49 -15.28 -13.03 8.52
CA SER A 49 -14.59 -11.76 8.31
C SER A 49 -15.49 -10.75 7.62
N VAL A 50 -15.24 -9.48 7.90
CA VAL A 50 -15.91 -8.34 7.27
C VAL A 50 -14.86 -7.37 6.80
N ARG A 51 -14.99 -6.89 5.58
CA ARG A 51 -14.19 -5.78 5.07
C ARG A 51 -15.10 -4.72 4.48
N SER A 52 -14.84 -3.47 4.81
CA SER A 52 -15.56 -2.34 4.22
C SER A 52 -14.64 -1.52 3.33
N TYR A 53 -15.24 -0.93 2.30
CA TYR A 53 -14.56 -0.12 1.30
C TYR A 53 -15.29 1.21 1.12
N LEU A 54 -14.53 2.29 1.09
CA LEU A 54 -14.95 3.58 0.57
C LEU A 54 -14.36 3.69 -0.84
N ASP A 55 -15.23 3.73 -1.85
CA ASP A 55 -14.86 3.54 -3.25
C ASP A 55 -14.06 2.23 -3.39
N ASP A 56 -12.85 2.29 -3.97
CA ASP A 56 -11.95 1.14 -4.08
C ASP A 56 -10.95 1.01 -2.92
N GLN A 57 -11.07 1.86 -1.89
CA GLN A 57 -10.14 1.88 -0.76
C GLN A 57 -10.70 1.06 0.42
N PRO A 58 -10.00 0.02 0.90
CA PRO A 58 -10.41 -0.67 2.12
C PRO A 58 -10.21 0.25 3.33
N ILE A 59 -11.24 0.40 4.17
CA ILE A 59 -11.23 1.35 5.30
C ILE A 59 -11.29 0.66 6.66
N THR A 60 -11.92 -0.51 6.76
CA THR A 60 -11.93 -1.33 7.98
C THR A 60 -11.89 -2.83 7.69
N HIS A 61 -11.31 -3.58 8.62
CA HIS A 61 -11.26 -5.04 8.61
C HIS A 61 -11.65 -5.62 9.97
N PHE A 62 -12.50 -6.65 9.96
CA PHE A 62 -12.84 -7.43 11.14
C PHE A 62 -12.68 -8.91 10.82
N ASP A 63 -12.19 -9.67 11.80
CA ASP A 63 -12.20 -11.12 11.76
C ASP A 63 -12.66 -11.74 13.09
N SER A 64 -13.13 -12.99 13.03
CA SER A 64 -13.65 -13.71 14.18
C SER A 64 -12.59 -14.16 15.19
N LEU A 65 -11.30 -14.15 14.83
CA LEU A 65 -10.19 -14.55 15.70
C LEU A 65 -9.82 -13.41 16.64
N THR A 66 -9.53 -12.23 16.09
CA THR A 66 -9.17 -11.02 16.84
C THR A 66 -10.39 -10.39 17.52
N ARG A 67 -11.58 -10.57 16.92
CA ARG A 67 -12.85 -9.96 17.33
C ARG A 67 -12.77 -8.44 17.47
N LYS A 68 -11.83 -7.80 16.78
CA LYS A 68 -11.63 -6.35 16.78
C LYS A 68 -11.92 -5.80 15.40
N MET A 69 -12.49 -4.60 15.36
CA MET A 69 -12.53 -3.82 14.13
C MET A 69 -11.20 -3.07 14.03
N GLU A 70 -10.44 -3.39 13.01
CA GLU A 70 -9.17 -2.77 12.69
C GLU A 70 -9.41 -1.65 11.65
N PRO A 71 -9.08 -0.39 11.97
CA PRO A 71 -9.07 0.68 10.99
C PRO A 71 -7.86 0.50 10.05
N LEU A 72 -8.13 0.45 8.75
CA LEU A 72 -7.10 0.30 7.71
C LEU A 72 -6.59 1.67 7.21
N VAL A 73 -7.27 2.74 7.59
CA VAL A 73 -6.96 4.12 7.26
C VAL A 73 -6.99 4.97 8.54
N PRO A 74 -6.15 5.99 8.69
CA PRO A 74 -6.03 6.70 9.98
C PRO A 74 -7.30 7.44 10.38
N TRP A 75 -8.03 8.04 9.44
CA TRP A 75 -9.29 8.74 9.72
C TRP A 75 -10.43 7.84 10.21
N MET A 76 -10.27 6.51 10.14
CA MET A 76 -11.22 5.55 10.72
C MET A 76 -10.95 5.25 12.19
N GLU A 77 -9.84 5.68 12.77
CA GLU A 77 -9.53 5.46 14.19
C GLU A 77 -10.53 6.18 15.12
N GLU A 78 -10.97 7.38 14.72
CA GLU A 78 -11.99 8.16 15.43
C GLU A 78 -13.43 7.80 15.01
N ALA A 79 -13.59 7.21 13.82
CA ALA A 79 -14.87 7.18 13.13
C ALA A 79 -15.89 6.20 13.73
N GLU A 80 -15.50 5.14 14.47
CA GLU A 80 -16.50 4.12 14.81
C GLU A 80 -16.28 3.15 15.98
N LYS A 81 -17.21 3.20 16.94
CA LYS A 81 -17.55 2.11 17.88
C LYS A 81 -19.00 1.62 17.78
N GLU A 82 -19.92 2.43 17.26
CA GLU A 82 -21.38 2.20 17.37
C GLU A 82 -21.99 1.55 16.11
N MET A 83 -21.57 1.95 14.90
CA MET A 83 -22.20 1.54 13.63
C MET A 83 -21.90 0.08 13.23
N PHE A 84 -20.72 -0.41 13.62
CA PHE A 84 -20.24 -1.77 13.31
C PHE A 84 -21.09 -2.88 13.98
N LEU A 85 -21.75 -2.59 15.10
CA LEU A 85 -22.44 -3.61 15.90
C LEU A 85 -23.77 -4.07 15.28
N VAL A 86 -24.49 -3.19 14.58
CA VAL A 86 -25.79 -3.51 13.96
C VAL A 86 -25.57 -4.41 12.74
N SER A 87 -24.65 -4.02 11.88
CA SER A 87 -24.34 -4.73 10.64
C SER A 87 -23.69 -6.10 10.87
N LYS A 88 -22.85 -6.24 11.91
CA LYS A 88 -22.20 -7.52 12.22
C LYS A 88 -23.15 -8.61 12.72
N ARG A 89 -24.15 -8.28 13.54
CA ARG A 89 -25.00 -9.30 14.19
C ARG A 89 -26.05 -9.88 13.25
N VAL A 90 -26.69 -9.03 12.45
CA VAL A 90 -27.77 -9.44 11.54
C VAL A 90 -27.22 -10.33 10.44
N PHE A 91 -26.20 -9.86 9.70
CA PHE A 91 -25.70 -10.62 8.54
C PHE A 91 -24.92 -11.87 8.92
N ARG A 92 -24.29 -11.91 10.10
CA ARG A 92 -23.73 -13.17 10.61
C ARG A 92 -24.82 -14.20 10.85
N ALA A 93 -25.94 -13.81 11.47
CA ALA A 93 -27.04 -14.73 11.74
C ALA A 93 -27.66 -15.26 10.44
N ASP A 94 -27.78 -14.41 9.42
CA ASP A 94 -28.25 -14.83 8.10
C ASP A 94 -27.31 -15.84 7.46
N LEU A 95 -25.99 -15.57 7.42
CA LEU A 95 -25.01 -16.49 6.85
C LEU A 95 -24.92 -17.81 7.63
N GLU A 96 -25.03 -17.77 8.95
CA GLU A 96 -25.10 -18.98 9.80
C GLU A 96 -26.37 -19.78 9.49
N LYS A 97 -27.53 -19.13 9.32
CA LYS A 97 -28.78 -19.78 8.95
C LYS A 97 -28.70 -20.40 7.54
N LEU A 98 -28.17 -19.66 6.58
CA LEU A 98 -27.95 -20.12 5.21
C LEU A 98 -27.01 -21.32 5.15
N SER A 99 -25.94 -21.31 5.97
CA SER A 99 -25.01 -22.44 6.04
C SER A 99 -25.62 -23.74 6.56
N LYS A 100 -26.71 -23.65 7.35
CA LYS A 100 -27.48 -24.81 7.79
C LYS A 100 -28.43 -25.34 6.70
N LEU A 101 -28.76 -24.52 5.69
CA LEU A 101 -29.63 -24.91 4.58
C LEU A 101 -28.86 -25.63 3.47
N SER A 102 -27.57 -25.34 3.29
CA SER A 102 -26.70 -26.13 2.40
C SER A 102 -26.52 -27.53 3.01
N HIS A 103 -26.97 -28.57 2.30
CA HIS A 103 -26.71 -29.95 2.70
C HIS A 103 -25.21 -30.19 2.84
N GLN A 104 -24.82 -30.99 3.84
CA GLN A 104 -23.45 -31.41 4.14
C GLN A 104 -22.82 -32.15 2.95
N SER A 105 -22.30 -31.42 1.97
CA SER A 105 -21.24 -31.93 1.10
C SER A 105 -19.93 -31.85 1.87
N GLU A 106 -19.16 -32.94 1.83
CA GLU A 106 -17.79 -32.92 2.34
C GLU A 106 -16.96 -31.91 1.55
N GLY A 107 -16.37 -30.93 2.23
CA GLY A 107 -15.54 -29.92 1.55
C GLY A 107 -15.55 -28.55 2.25
N LEU A 108 -14.61 -27.70 1.84
CA LEU A 108 -14.57 -26.32 2.29
C LEU A 108 -15.60 -25.50 1.50
N HIS A 109 -16.65 -25.07 2.17
CA HIS A 109 -17.68 -24.20 1.61
C HIS A 109 -17.52 -22.76 2.09
N THR A 110 -17.96 -21.82 1.26
CA THR A 110 -17.88 -20.39 1.54
C THR A 110 -19.23 -19.74 1.31
N TRP A 111 -19.63 -18.91 2.28
CA TRP A 111 -20.79 -18.05 2.17
C TRP A 111 -20.32 -16.60 2.13
N GLN A 112 -20.84 -15.84 1.19
CA GLN A 112 -20.46 -14.45 0.97
C GLN A 112 -21.70 -13.58 1.01
N ALA A 113 -21.58 -12.37 1.55
CA ALA A 113 -22.57 -11.32 1.35
C ALA A 113 -21.85 -10.05 0.94
N VAL A 114 -22.40 -9.35 -0.05
CA VAL A 114 -21.89 -8.08 -0.53
C VAL A 114 -23.05 -7.11 -0.62
N TRP A 115 -22.99 -6.04 0.16
CA TRP A 115 -24.00 -5.00 0.13
C TRP A 115 -23.37 -3.62 0.23
N GLY A 116 -24.06 -2.62 -0.30
CA GLY A 116 -23.53 -1.26 -0.33
C GLY A 116 -24.47 -0.28 -0.98
N CYS A 117 -24.03 0.97 -1.00
CA CYS A 117 -24.75 2.08 -1.61
C CYS A 117 -23.81 2.93 -2.47
N GLU A 118 -24.40 3.60 -3.44
CA GLU A 118 -23.71 4.47 -4.40
C GLU A 118 -24.37 5.85 -4.38
N LEU A 119 -23.57 6.91 -4.26
CA LEU A 119 -24.03 8.29 -4.41
C LEU A 119 -23.45 8.87 -5.70
N ARG A 120 -24.34 9.09 -6.68
CA ARG A 120 -23.99 9.68 -7.98
C ARG A 120 -24.04 11.20 -7.93
N LYS A 121 -23.34 11.84 -8.87
CA LYS A 121 -23.24 13.31 -8.98
C LYS A 121 -24.60 14.02 -9.14
N ASP A 122 -25.55 13.38 -9.82
CA ASP A 122 -26.93 13.85 -9.98
C ASP A 122 -27.78 13.68 -8.71
N ARG A 123 -27.16 13.29 -7.59
CA ARG A 123 -27.80 12.87 -6.33
C ARG A 123 -28.61 11.59 -6.45
N GLY A 124 -28.44 10.85 -7.55
CA GLY A 124 -28.96 9.50 -7.70
C GLY A 124 -28.38 8.58 -6.62
N LYS A 125 -29.25 7.78 -6.01
CA LYS A 125 -28.89 6.83 -4.95
C LYS A 125 -29.01 5.41 -5.51
N GLY A 126 -27.87 4.74 -5.60
CA GLY A 126 -27.78 3.31 -5.87
C GLY A 126 -27.71 2.53 -4.56
N GLY A 127 -28.03 1.25 -4.65
CA GLY A 127 -28.00 0.33 -3.53
C GLY A 127 -28.04 -1.09 -4.04
N TYR A 128 -27.30 -1.98 -3.40
CA TYR A 128 -27.27 -3.39 -3.79
C TYR A 128 -27.06 -4.28 -2.58
N PHE A 129 -27.57 -5.51 -2.70
CA PHE A 129 -27.39 -6.57 -1.73
C PHE A 129 -27.37 -7.91 -2.43
N HIS A 130 -26.29 -8.66 -2.28
CA HIS A 130 -26.10 -9.97 -2.88
C HIS A 130 -25.58 -10.96 -1.84
N TYR A 131 -26.07 -12.19 -1.88
CA TYR A 131 -25.46 -13.34 -1.23
C TYR A 131 -24.91 -14.28 -2.29
N GLY A 132 -23.72 -14.82 -2.01
CA GLY A 132 -23.05 -15.83 -2.81
C GLY A 132 -22.73 -17.09 -2.00
N TYR A 133 -22.67 -18.22 -2.68
CA TYR A 133 -22.29 -19.51 -2.14
C TYR A 133 -21.25 -20.14 -3.07
N ASP A 134 -20.08 -20.48 -2.53
CA ASP A 134 -18.93 -21.02 -3.28
C ASP A 134 -18.54 -20.18 -4.51
N GLY A 135 -18.60 -18.85 -4.36
CA GLY A 135 -18.28 -17.88 -5.43
C GLY A 135 -19.37 -17.72 -6.49
N MET A 136 -20.50 -18.42 -6.36
CA MET A 136 -21.66 -18.32 -7.25
C MET A 136 -22.76 -17.48 -6.64
N ASP A 137 -23.47 -16.71 -7.45
CA ASP A 137 -24.65 -15.95 -7.00
C ASP A 137 -25.70 -16.90 -6.42
N PHE A 138 -26.28 -16.55 -5.28
CA PHE A 138 -27.30 -17.34 -4.59
C PHE A 138 -28.66 -16.62 -4.58
N ILE A 139 -28.71 -15.42 -3.99
CA ILE A 139 -29.90 -14.58 -3.93
C ILE A 139 -29.50 -13.10 -3.83
N SER A 140 -30.27 -12.20 -4.43
CA SER A 140 -30.04 -10.75 -4.38
C SER A 140 -31.32 -9.97 -4.11
N PHE A 141 -31.20 -8.75 -3.62
CA PHE A 141 -32.35 -7.88 -3.34
C PHE A 141 -32.55 -6.87 -4.47
N ASP A 142 -33.71 -6.92 -5.12
CA ASP A 142 -34.16 -5.90 -6.05
C ASP A 142 -34.94 -4.82 -5.28
N LYS A 143 -34.28 -3.69 -5.04
CA LYS A 143 -34.82 -2.55 -4.31
C LYS A 143 -35.93 -1.80 -5.05
N GLU A 144 -36.08 -1.99 -6.36
CA GLU A 144 -37.12 -1.34 -7.16
C GLU A 144 -38.43 -2.10 -7.05
N THR A 145 -38.38 -3.43 -7.06
CA THR A 145 -39.57 -4.28 -6.90
C THR A 145 -39.82 -4.70 -5.45
N LEU A 146 -38.90 -4.39 -4.53
CA LEU A 146 -38.90 -4.82 -3.12
C LEU A 146 -38.98 -6.35 -2.98
N ARG A 147 -38.27 -7.05 -3.86
CA ARG A 147 -38.27 -8.52 -3.92
C ARG A 147 -36.87 -9.08 -3.98
N TRP A 148 -36.72 -10.28 -3.45
CA TRP A 148 -35.53 -11.09 -3.60
C TRP A 148 -35.55 -11.84 -4.94
N VAL A 149 -34.44 -11.79 -5.66
CA VAL A 149 -34.22 -12.48 -6.93
C VAL A 149 -33.34 -13.69 -6.67
N THR A 150 -33.84 -14.87 -6.99
CA THR A 150 -33.12 -16.13 -6.78
C THR A 150 -32.24 -16.44 -7.99
N ALA A 151 -30.97 -16.79 -7.73
CA ALA A 151 -30.05 -17.29 -8.75
C ALA A 151 -29.95 -18.82 -8.74
N GLN A 152 -30.26 -19.45 -7.60
CA GLN A 152 -30.22 -20.90 -7.42
C GLN A 152 -31.57 -21.43 -6.91
N PRO A 153 -32.00 -22.64 -7.31
CA PRO A 153 -33.27 -23.23 -6.85
C PRO A 153 -33.39 -23.33 -5.32
N GLN A 154 -32.28 -23.58 -4.64
CA GLN A 154 -32.19 -23.69 -3.18
C GLN A 154 -32.52 -22.37 -2.47
N ALA A 155 -32.36 -21.22 -3.16
CA ALA A 155 -32.68 -19.91 -2.62
C ALA A 155 -34.19 -19.62 -2.58
N GLN A 156 -35.04 -20.43 -3.23
CA GLN A 156 -36.49 -20.22 -3.28
C GLN A 156 -37.13 -20.24 -1.89
N LYS A 157 -36.72 -21.18 -1.04
CA LYS A 157 -37.20 -21.27 0.34
C LYS A 157 -36.80 -20.03 1.17
N VAL A 158 -35.60 -19.51 0.93
CA VAL A 158 -35.09 -18.30 1.61
C VAL A 158 -35.87 -17.07 1.16
N LYS A 159 -36.14 -16.94 -0.15
CA LYS A 159 -36.97 -15.88 -0.72
C LYS A 159 -38.35 -15.83 -0.05
N GLU A 160 -39.04 -16.97 0.00
CA GLU A 160 -40.39 -17.05 0.60
C GLU A 160 -40.40 -16.61 2.06
N GLU A 161 -39.38 -17.01 2.83
CA GLU A 161 -39.26 -16.63 4.24
C GLU A 161 -38.90 -15.15 4.42
N TRP A 162 -37.99 -14.60 3.61
CA TRP A 162 -37.59 -13.20 3.72
C TRP A 162 -38.63 -12.21 3.16
N GLU A 163 -39.52 -12.68 2.27
CA GLU A 163 -40.63 -11.90 1.73
C GLU A 163 -41.94 -12.06 2.54
N GLU A 164 -41.95 -12.86 3.61
CA GLU A 164 -43.14 -13.08 4.45
C GLU A 164 -43.62 -11.80 5.14
N ASP A 165 -42.68 -10.96 5.59
CA ASP A 165 -42.97 -9.64 6.15
C ASP A 165 -42.58 -8.51 5.17
N PRO A 166 -43.56 -7.85 4.51
CA PRO A 166 -43.30 -6.73 3.62
C PRO A 166 -42.52 -5.58 4.29
N GLY A 167 -42.70 -5.39 5.61
CA GLY A 167 -41.98 -4.35 6.36
C GLY A 167 -40.47 -4.57 6.42
N SER A 168 -40.00 -5.81 6.22
CA SER A 168 -38.58 -6.13 6.16
C SER A 168 -37.93 -5.67 4.86
N SER A 169 -38.63 -5.79 3.72
CA SER A 169 -38.15 -5.30 2.42
C SER A 169 -38.08 -3.77 2.37
N GLU A 170 -39.04 -3.07 2.97
CA GLU A 170 -39.02 -1.61 3.09
C GLU A 170 -37.83 -1.11 3.94
N LYS A 171 -37.57 -1.77 5.08
CA LYS A 171 -36.38 -1.47 5.90
C LYS A 171 -35.08 -1.70 5.15
N MET A 172 -35.00 -2.72 4.31
CA MET A 172 -33.82 -2.99 3.49
C MET A 172 -33.61 -1.86 2.46
N LYS A 173 -34.68 -1.40 1.80
CA LYS A 173 -34.60 -0.24 0.89
C LYS A 173 -34.13 1.02 1.63
N ASP A 174 -34.68 1.30 2.81
CA ASP A 174 -34.25 2.45 3.63
C ASP A 174 -32.79 2.36 4.08
N LEU A 175 -32.31 1.17 4.45
CA LEU A 175 -30.91 0.92 4.77
C LEU A 175 -29.99 1.28 3.59
N LEU A 176 -30.35 0.83 2.37
CA LEU A 176 -29.54 1.04 1.18
C LEU A 176 -29.58 2.49 0.67
N GLU A 177 -30.76 3.13 0.65
CA GLU A 177 -30.93 4.45 0.05
C GLU A 177 -30.73 5.62 1.04
N ASN A 178 -30.86 5.39 2.35
CA ASN A 178 -30.78 6.45 3.34
C ASN A 178 -29.67 6.22 4.35
N ALA A 179 -29.74 5.17 5.16
CA ALA A 179 -28.77 4.96 6.24
C ALA A 179 -27.33 4.81 5.70
N CYS A 180 -27.13 3.94 4.71
CA CYS A 180 -25.83 3.75 4.07
C CYS A 180 -25.31 5.04 3.42
N ILE A 181 -26.17 5.81 2.75
CA ILE A 181 -25.77 7.08 2.12
C ILE A 181 -25.33 8.11 3.16
N GLN A 182 -26.00 8.18 4.32
CA GLN A 182 -25.56 9.05 5.42
C GLN A 182 -24.18 8.65 5.93
N TRP A 183 -23.91 7.36 6.04
CA TRP A 183 -22.61 6.84 6.45
C TRP A 183 -21.52 7.13 5.42
N LEU A 184 -21.81 6.90 4.14
CA LEU A 184 -20.94 7.25 3.01
C LEU A 184 -20.54 8.73 3.07
N GLN A 185 -21.51 9.64 3.20
CA GLN A 185 -21.25 11.09 3.31
C GLN A 185 -20.39 11.44 4.53
N ARG A 186 -20.62 10.77 5.66
CA ARG A 186 -19.83 10.96 6.87
C ARG A 186 -18.38 10.52 6.69
N TYR A 187 -18.15 9.35 6.11
CA TYR A 187 -16.80 8.87 5.85
C TYR A 187 -16.05 9.74 4.84
N LEU A 188 -16.72 10.19 3.78
CA LEU A 188 -16.13 11.17 2.84
C LEU A 188 -15.71 12.47 3.57
N SER A 189 -16.49 12.89 4.58
CA SER A 189 -16.14 14.07 5.38
C SER A 189 -14.88 13.85 6.24
N TYR A 190 -14.72 12.64 6.79
CA TYR A 190 -13.52 12.25 7.55
C TYR A 190 -12.29 12.15 6.66
N GLN A 191 -12.41 11.46 5.52
CA GLN A 191 -11.33 11.36 4.53
C GLN A 191 -10.87 12.75 4.07
N LYS A 192 -11.81 13.63 3.74
CA LYS A 192 -11.49 15.01 3.33
C LYS A 192 -10.80 15.81 4.44
N LYS A 193 -11.26 15.67 5.69
CA LYS A 193 -10.64 16.33 6.84
C LYS A 193 -9.20 15.86 7.02
N GLU A 194 -8.94 14.56 6.87
CA GLU A 194 -7.59 14.01 7.02
C GLU A 194 -6.66 14.35 5.86
N ALA A 195 -7.15 14.34 4.61
CA ALA A 195 -6.35 14.76 3.45
C ALA A 195 -5.81 16.19 3.59
N VAL A 196 -6.55 17.07 4.28
CA VAL A 196 -6.09 18.43 4.60
C VAL A 196 -5.07 18.47 5.75
N GLN A 197 -5.10 17.50 6.66
CA GLN A 197 -4.26 17.49 7.88
C GLN A 197 -2.99 16.67 7.72
N ARG A 198 -3.03 15.59 6.94
CA ARG A 198 -1.93 14.68 6.67
C ARG A 198 -1.61 14.77 5.20
N ILE A 199 -0.44 15.31 4.90
CA ILE A 199 0.09 15.43 3.55
C ILE A 199 1.52 14.92 3.58
N GLU A 200 1.79 13.88 2.79
CA GLU A 200 3.11 13.28 2.67
C GLU A 200 3.54 13.33 1.20
N PRO A 201 4.64 14.02 0.86
CA PRO A 201 5.09 14.12 -0.53
C PRO A 201 5.69 12.79 -1.02
N PRO A 202 5.50 12.44 -2.31
CA PRO A 202 6.13 11.26 -2.89
C PRO A 202 7.64 11.39 -2.93
N VAL A 203 8.30 10.31 -2.53
CA VAL A 203 9.72 10.10 -2.83
C VAL A 203 9.81 9.31 -4.11
N GLY A 204 10.41 9.89 -5.14
CA GLY A 204 10.57 9.25 -6.43
C GLY A 204 11.98 8.70 -6.65
N LYS A 205 12.05 7.54 -7.32
CA LYS A 205 13.29 6.89 -7.74
C LYS A 205 13.17 6.41 -9.17
N VAL A 206 14.21 6.68 -9.97
CA VAL A 206 14.29 6.18 -11.35
C VAL A 206 15.42 5.18 -11.45
N ASN A 207 15.12 4.01 -11.99
CA ASN A 207 16.09 2.98 -12.34
C ASN A 207 16.02 2.72 -13.85
N SER A 208 17.08 2.11 -14.38
CA SER A 208 17.12 1.70 -15.77
C SER A 208 17.56 0.23 -15.92
N LYS A 209 17.01 -0.43 -16.94
CA LYS A 209 17.43 -1.74 -17.41
C LYS A 209 17.64 -1.70 -18.93
N VAL A 210 18.90 -1.71 -19.36
CA VAL A 210 19.27 -1.90 -20.77
C VAL A 210 19.00 -3.35 -21.15
N VAL A 211 18.22 -3.57 -22.22
CA VAL A 211 17.91 -4.89 -22.77
C VAL A 211 18.87 -5.20 -23.91
N ASP A 212 18.99 -4.28 -24.87
CA ASP A 212 19.93 -4.35 -25.99
C ASP A 212 20.31 -2.94 -26.49
N GLU A 213 20.98 -2.84 -27.65
CA GLU A 213 21.44 -1.56 -28.22
C GLU A 213 20.32 -0.61 -28.67
N ARG A 214 19.08 -1.08 -28.76
CA ARG A 214 17.91 -0.33 -29.23
C ARG A 214 16.79 -0.24 -28.21
N LEU A 215 16.87 -1.02 -27.14
CA LEU A 215 15.82 -1.11 -26.13
C LEU A 215 16.40 -0.97 -24.71
N GLU A 216 15.92 0.04 -24.01
CA GLU A 216 16.11 0.26 -22.59
C GLU A 216 14.76 0.52 -21.92
N VAL A 217 14.56 -0.05 -20.74
CA VAL A 217 13.36 0.16 -19.93
C VAL A 217 13.69 1.06 -18.77
N LEU A 218 13.07 2.24 -18.73
CA LEU A 218 13.13 3.11 -17.57
C LEU A 218 11.97 2.80 -16.63
N THR A 219 12.26 2.67 -15.33
CA THR A 219 11.27 2.42 -14.29
C THR A 219 11.31 3.55 -13.27
N CYS A 220 10.20 4.27 -13.16
CA CYS A 220 9.98 5.27 -12.12
C CYS A 220 9.12 4.67 -11.00
N GLN A 221 9.53 4.88 -9.76
CA GLN A 221 8.82 4.44 -8.56
C GLN A 221 8.59 5.65 -7.67
N ALA A 222 7.33 5.94 -7.35
CA ALA A 222 6.97 6.93 -6.34
C ALA A 222 6.37 6.21 -5.12
N PHE A 223 6.89 6.51 -3.94
CA PHE A 223 6.52 5.86 -2.68
C PHE A 223 6.34 6.86 -1.55
N ALA A 224 5.73 6.41 -0.44
CA ALA A 224 5.54 7.17 0.79
C ALA A 224 4.72 8.46 0.62
N PHE A 225 3.73 8.46 -0.27
CA PHE A 225 2.85 9.62 -0.46
C PHE A 225 1.45 9.41 0.11
N TYR A 226 0.83 10.51 0.52
CA TYR A 226 -0.57 10.59 0.93
C TYR A 226 -1.06 12.04 0.70
N PRO A 227 -2.26 12.28 0.13
CA PRO A 227 -3.34 11.33 -0.16
C PRO A 227 -3.11 10.41 -1.37
N LYS A 228 -4.10 9.59 -1.74
CA LYS A 228 -3.99 8.57 -2.81
C LYS A 228 -3.82 9.19 -4.20
N GLU A 229 -4.43 10.36 -4.39
CA GLU A 229 -4.54 11.05 -5.66
C GLU A 229 -3.16 11.59 -6.09
N ILE A 230 -2.62 11.01 -7.15
CA ILE A 230 -1.34 11.40 -7.76
C ILE A 230 -1.46 11.40 -9.28
N GLN A 231 -0.89 12.43 -9.91
CA GLN A 231 -0.67 12.43 -11.35
C GLN A 231 0.79 12.04 -11.59
N ALA A 232 1.00 10.98 -12.34
CA ALA A 232 2.33 10.46 -12.62
C ALA A 232 2.41 10.04 -14.09
N THR A 233 3.42 10.52 -14.80
CA THR A 233 3.63 10.22 -16.22
C THR A 233 5.11 10.31 -16.60
N TRP A 234 5.52 9.66 -17.69
CA TRP A 234 6.81 9.97 -18.31
C TRP A 234 6.65 11.17 -19.25
N THR A 235 7.66 12.02 -19.30
CA THR A 235 7.77 13.10 -20.28
C THR A 235 9.01 12.90 -21.13
N ARG A 236 8.94 13.32 -22.40
CA ARG A 236 10.07 13.41 -23.34
C ARG A 236 10.20 14.86 -23.80
N ASP A 237 11.31 15.50 -23.49
CA ASP A 237 11.55 16.93 -23.74
C ASP A 237 10.43 17.85 -23.23
N GLY A 238 9.79 17.47 -22.12
CA GLY A 238 8.68 18.20 -21.50
C GLY A 238 7.28 17.84 -22.03
N GLU A 239 7.17 17.02 -23.08
CA GLU A 239 5.88 16.53 -23.59
C GLU A 239 5.49 15.22 -22.89
N ALA A 240 4.22 15.09 -22.46
CA ALA A 240 3.74 13.91 -21.75
C ALA A 240 3.56 12.68 -22.66
N CYS A 241 4.22 11.57 -22.34
CA CYS A 241 4.14 10.28 -23.02
C CYS A 241 2.95 9.46 -22.50
N VAL A 242 1.72 9.95 -22.73
CA VAL A 242 0.50 9.39 -22.12
C VAL A 242 0.24 7.94 -22.55
N TYR A 243 0.55 7.58 -23.80
CA TYR A 243 0.22 6.27 -24.36
C TYR A 243 1.35 5.24 -24.20
N GLU A 244 2.59 5.70 -24.16
CA GLU A 244 3.78 4.86 -24.00
C GLU A 244 4.06 4.54 -22.53
N THR A 245 3.53 5.34 -21.61
CA THR A 245 3.69 5.12 -20.17
C THR A 245 2.85 3.94 -19.69
N LEU A 246 3.51 2.88 -19.26
CA LEU A 246 2.89 1.74 -18.58
C LEU A 246 2.79 2.02 -17.08
N ARG A 247 1.62 2.48 -16.63
CA ARG A 247 1.31 2.84 -15.24
C ARG A 247 0.68 1.67 -14.48
N SER A 248 1.17 1.38 -13.27
CA SER A 248 0.50 0.46 -12.34
C SER A 248 -0.66 1.15 -11.61
N ASN A 249 -1.58 0.35 -11.05
CA ASN A 249 -2.53 0.85 -10.06
C ASN A 249 -1.77 1.42 -8.84
N VAL A 250 -2.36 2.43 -8.21
CA VAL A 250 -1.86 2.96 -6.93
C VAL A 250 -2.16 1.94 -5.83
N ALA A 251 -1.12 1.45 -5.17
CA ALA A 251 -1.21 0.42 -4.14
C ALA A 251 -0.96 1.00 -2.74
N PRO A 252 -1.69 0.54 -1.71
CA PRO A 252 -1.43 0.94 -0.33
C PRO A 252 -0.20 0.22 0.24
N ASN A 253 0.55 0.92 1.10
CA ASN A 253 1.63 0.38 1.91
C ASN A 253 1.16 0.08 3.35
N SER A 254 1.94 -0.70 4.10
CA SER A 254 1.63 -1.07 5.49
C SER A 254 1.66 0.13 6.47
N ASP A 255 2.40 1.17 6.13
CA ASP A 255 2.48 2.44 6.88
C ASP A 255 1.34 3.42 6.53
N ARG A 256 0.33 2.94 5.80
CA ARG A 256 -0.84 3.72 5.34
C ARG A 256 -0.47 4.88 4.40
N THR A 257 0.63 4.76 3.68
CA THR A 257 0.98 5.59 2.52
C THR A 257 0.70 4.84 1.21
N TYR A 258 0.99 5.46 0.07
CA TYR A 258 0.79 4.85 -1.24
C TYR A 258 2.09 4.67 -2.04
N TYR A 259 1.98 3.79 -3.03
CA TYR A 259 3.02 3.45 -3.98
C TYR A 259 2.46 3.41 -5.41
N ILE A 260 3.24 3.87 -6.37
CA ILE A 260 2.95 3.73 -7.80
C ILE A 260 4.25 3.48 -8.59
N ARG A 261 4.13 2.69 -9.67
CA ARG A 261 5.20 2.42 -10.61
C ARG A 261 4.81 2.80 -12.03
N LEU A 262 5.75 3.37 -12.77
CA LEU A 262 5.63 3.67 -14.19
C LEU A 262 6.82 3.07 -14.94
N ASN A 263 6.56 2.50 -16.12
CA ASN A 263 7.59 2.03 -17.03
C ASN A 263 7.44 2.69 -18.40
N ILE A 264 8.55 2.88 -19.10
CA ILE A 264 8.57 3.30 -20.51
C ILE A 264 9.73 2.59 -21.22
N GLU A 265 9.50 2.19 -22.46
CA GLU A 265 10.50 1.60 -23.35
C GLU A 265 11.07 2.69 -24.26
N ILE A 266 12.40 2.80 -24.32
CA ILE A 266 13.09 3.87 -25.04
C ILE A 266 14.31 3.34 -25.81
N ASP A 267 14.79 4.12 -26.78
CA ASP A 267 16.13 3.94 -27.34
C ASP A 267 17.16 4.45 -26.30
N PRO A 268 18.18 3.65 -25.93
CA PRO A 268 19.21 4.06 -24.97
C PRO A 268 19.89 5.41 -25.31
N LYS A 269 19.96 5.78 -26.59
CA LYS A 269 20.55 7.04 -27.07
C LYS A 269 19.71 8.27 -26.74
N GLU A 270 18.43 8.09 -26.46
CA GLU A 270 17.50 9.17 -26.14
C GLU A 270 17.25 9.31 -24.64
N ARG A 271 17.90 8.48 -23.80
CA ARG A 271 17.68 8.40 -22.34
C ARG A 271 17.59 9.75 -21.64
N ASP A 272 18.48 10.68 -21.96
CA ASP A 272 18.58 11.97 -21.26
C ASP A 272 17.38 12.90 -21.51
N ARG A 273 16.60 12.64 -22.57
CA ARG A 273 15.38 13.39 -22.94
C ARG A 273 14.19 13.02 -22.08
N PHE A 274 14.25 11.88 -21.38
CA PHE A 274 13.15 11.37 -20.57
C PHE A 274 13.24 11.83 -19.11
N ARG A 275 12.09 12.20 -18.55
CA ARG A 275 11.91 12.54 -17.14
C ARG A 275 10.65 11.87 -16.62
N CYS A 276 10.67 11.36 -15.39
CA CYS A 276 9.47 10.94 -14.69
C CYS A 276 8.89 12.16 -13.98
N HIS A 277 7.67 12.53 -14.36
CA HIS A 277 6.96 13.70 -13.85
C HIS A 277 5.90 13.27 -12.83
N LEU A 278 5.98 13.82 -11.62
CA LEU A 278 5.08 13.51 -10.51
C LEU A 278 4.43 14.80 -9.99
N GLU A 279 3.11 14.89 -10.05
CA GLU A 279 2.32 15.93 -9.39
C GLU A 279 1.52 15.31 -8.25
N HIS A 280 1.64 15.92 -7.07
CA HIS A 280 0.95 15.48 -5.86
C HIS A 280 0.73 16.68 -4.94
N GLU A 281 -0.35 16.69 -4.16
CA GLU A 281 -0.72 17.83 -3.29
C GLU A 281 0.37 18.18 -2.26
N GLY A 282 1.16 17.18 -1.84
CA GLY A 282 2.31 17.38 -0.95
C GLY A 282 3.53 18.03 -1.56
N LEU A 283 3.56 18.24 -2.88
CA LEU A 283 4.67 18.89 -3.56
C LEU A 283 4.33 20.36 -3.82
N GLN A 284 5.25 21.27 -3.49
CA GLN A 284 5.12 22.69 -3.84
C GLN A 284 5.25 22.92 -5.35
N GLU A 285 6.12 22.16 -6.00
CA GLU A 285 6.33 22.12 -7.44
C GLU A 285 6.40 20.66 -7.90
N PRO A 286 5.96 20.34 -9.13
CA PRO A 286 6.07 18.99 -9.66
C PRO A 286 7.49 18.44 -9.59
N LEU A 287 7.61 17.14 -9.29
CA LEU A 287 8.89 16.48 -9.19
C LEU A 287 9.25 15.82 -10.52
N ASP A 288 10.29 16.35 -11.18
CA ASP A 288 10.85 15.79 -12.42
C ASP A 288 12.15 15.02 -12.17
N LEU A 289 12.12 13.71 -12.40
CA LEU A 289 13.23 12.81 -12.10
C LEU A 289 13.85 12.24 -13.37
N ALA A 290 15.16 12.41 -13.51
CA ALA A 290 15.96 11.72 -14.51
C ALA A 290 16.58 10.44 -13.93
N PHE A 291 16.88 9.47 -14.79
CA PHE A 291 17.82 8.42 -14.41
C PHE A 291 19.20 9.05 -14.15
N LYS A 292 19.81 8.73 -13.00
CA LYS A 292 21.19 9.10 -12.69
C LYS A 292 22.01 7.82 -12.60
N GLU A 293 22.98 7.70 -13.49
CA GLU A 293 23.91 6.58 -13.45
C GLU A 293 24.77 6.74 -12.19
N GLU A 294 24.67 5.80 -11.26
CA GLU A 294 25.56 5.78 -10.09
C GLU A 294 26.99 5.56 -10.59
N THR A 295 27.79 6.62 -10.60
CA THR A 295 29.17 6.54 -11.08
C THR A 295 29.95 5.53 -10.25
N ALA A 296 30.62 4.60 -10.94
CA ALA A 296 31.48 3.58 -10.31
C ALA A 296 32.49 4.19 -9.32
N THR A 297 32.90 5.44 -9.56
CA THR A 297 33.77 6.26 -8.68
C THR A 297 33.27 6.31 -7.24
N THR A 298 31.96 6.44 -7.01
CA THR A 298 31.37 6.53 -5.66
C THR A 298 31.40 5.16 -4.96
N ARG A 299 31.17 4.06 -5.69
CA ARG A 299 31.26 2.70 -5.14
C ARG A 299 32.71 2.32 -4.83
N TRP A 300 33.65 2.62 -5.73
CA TRP A 300 35.08 2.35 -5.50
C TRP A 300 35.68 3.23 -4.40
N ALA A 301 35.23 4.48 -4.26
CA ALA A 301 35.64 5.35 -3.15
C ALA A 301 35.23 4.79 -1.79
N LEU A 302 33.99 4.29 -1.65
CA LEU A 302 33.52 3.67 -0.40
C LEU A 302 34.28 2.39 -0.06
N VAL A 303 34.58 1.55 -1.05
CA VAL A 303 35.42 0.35 -0.87
C VAL A 303 36.84 0.72 -0.45
N GLY A 304 37.42 1.76 -1.07
CA GLY A 304 38.75 2.28 -0.74
C GLY A 304 38.83 2.80 0.70
N VAL A 305 37.83 3.56 1.16
CA VAL A 305 37.74 4.05 2.53
C VAL A 305 37.62 2.89 3.53
N LEU A 306 36.77 1.90 3.26
CA LEU A 306 36.59 0.76 4.14
C LEU A 306 37.88 -0.07 4.28
N ALA A 307 38.58 -0.30 3.16
CA ALA A 307 39.87 -1.00 3.15
C ALA A 307 40.94 -0.25 3.97
N ALA A 308 41.01 1.08 3.84
CA ALA A 308 41.95 1.90 4.60
C ALA A 308 41.69 1.85 6.11
N VAL A 309 40.42 1.86 6.53
CA VAL A 309 40.04 1.74 7.95
C VAL A 309 40.43 0.37 8.53
N ILE A 310 40.17 -0.72 7.79
CA ILE A 310 40.54 -2.07 8.23
C ILE A 310 42.06 -2.20 8.38
N LEU A 311 42.82 -1.68 7.41
CA LEU A 311 44.28 -1.68 7.47
C LEU A 311 44.81 -0.84 8.64
N GLY A 312 44.23 0.35 8.87
CA GLY A 312 44.59 1.21 9.99
C GLY A 312 44.32 0.55 11.36
N ALA A 313 43.16 -0.06 11.52
CA ALA A 313 42.80 -0.78 12.75
C ALA A 313 43.71 -1.99 12.99
N GLY A 314 44.04 -2.75 11.94
CA GLY A 314 44.98 -3.87 12.02
C GLY A 314 46.38 -3.42 12.45
N LEU A 315 46.87 -2.30 11.92
CA LEU A 315 48.17 -1.75 12.29
C LEU A 315 48.20 -1.31 13.76
N LEU A 316 47.15 -0.62 14.23
CA LEU A 316 47.01 -0.21 15.63
C LEU A 316 46.93 -1.42 16.57
N PHE A 317 46.22 -2.49 16.16
CA PHE A 317 46.17 -3.74 16.92
C PHE A 317 47.55 -4.41 17.03
N LEU A 318 48.33 -4.45 15.93
CA LEU A 318 49.69 -5.00 15.94
C LEU A 318 50.64 -4.18 16.82
N ILE A 319 50.55 -2.85 16.76
CA ILE A 319 51.31 -1.95 17.63
C ILE A 319 50.91 -2.18 19.10
N GLY A 320 49.62 -2.30 19.39
CA GLY A 320 49.09 -2.62 20.71
C GLY A 320 49.58 -3.97 21.23
N CYS A 321 49.53 -5.04 20.43
CA CYS A 321 50.06 -6.36 20.78
C CYS A 321 51.58 -6.34 21.03
N ARG A 322 52.33 -5.57 20.24
CA ARG A 322 53.78 -5.44 20.39
C ARG A 322 54.13 -4.66 21.65
N TRP A 323 53.42 -3.57 21.94
CA TRP A 323 53.56 -2.82 23.19
C TRP A 323 53.19 -3.68 24.40
N TRP A 324 52.12 -4.47 24.33
CA TRP A 324 51.70 -5.39 25.39
C TRP A 324 52.73 -6.51 25.63
N ARG A 325 53.33 -7.08 24.56
CA ARG A 325 54.44 -8.03 24.68
C ARG A 325 55.70 -7.41 25.29
N CYS A 326 56.04 -6.17 24.92
CA CYS A 326 57.17 -5.44 25.54
C CYS A 326 56.92 -5.18 27.03
N ARG A 327 55.71 -4.76 27.40
CA ARG A 327 55.32 -4.55 28.80
C ARG A 327 55.36 -5.85 29.60
N LYS A 328 54.91 -6.97 29.02
CA LYS A 328 54.96 -8.30 29.67
C LYS A 328 56.40 -8.78 29.89
N LYS A 329 57.34 -8.49 28.99
CA LYS A 329 58.76 -8.80 29.18
C LYS A 329 59.37 -8.00 30.34
N HIS A 330 59.07 -6.71 30.46
CA HIS A 330 59.53 -5.90 31.60
C HIS A 330 58.95 -6.37 32.94
N LEU A 331 57.70 -6.84 32.97
CA LEU A 331 57.07 -7.39 34.18
C LEU A 331 57.61 -8.77 34.61
N GLN A 332 58.29 -9.49 33.72
CA GLN A 332 58.85 -10.82 34.01
C GLN A 332 60.30 -10.75 34.52
N GLU A 333 60.98 -9.62 34.29
CA GLU A 333 62.36 -9.35 34.72
C GLU A 333 62.44 -8.85 36.18
N GLU A 334 61.33 -8.38 36.77
CA GLU A 334 61.25 -7.97 38.19
C GLU A 334 61.01 -9.13 39.19
N THR A 335 60.79 -10.37 38.72
CA THR A 335 60.46 -11.53 39.60
C THR A 335 61.54 -12.61 39.68
N THR A 336 62.81 -12.31 39.42
CA THR A 336 63.92 -13.28 39.63
C THR A 336 65.13 -12.60 40.26
N PHE A 337 65.20 -12.61 41.60
CA PHE A 337 66.37 -12.27 42.45
C PHE A 337 67.29 -13.52 42.59
N PRO A 338 68.63 -13.42 42.83
CA PRO A 338 69.19 -12.86 44.08
C PRO A 338 70.58 -12.15 44.01
N ASP A 339 70.87 -11.42 45.11
CA ASP A 339 72.14 -11.10 45.79
C ASP A 339 73.43 -10.88 44.98
N ASP A 340 73.99 -9.66 44.99
CA ASP A 340 75.18 -9.29 45.79
C ASP A 340 75.81 -7.91 45.41
N VAL A 341 76.34 -7.22 46.44
CA VAL A 341 77.37 -6.15 46.43
C VAL A 341 76.98 -4.67 46.14
N CYS A 342 76.72 -3.98 47.26
CA CYS A 342 77.37 -2.76 47.80
C CYS A 342 77.46 -1.41 47.04
N LEU A 343 76.85 -0.42 47.71
CA LEU A 343 77.33 0.95 48.02
C LEU A 343 77.65 1.92 46.88
N GLU A 344 76.79 2.93 46.69
CA GLU A 344 77.06 4.26 47.26
C GLU A 344 75.84 5.19 47.29
N ARG A 345 75.96 6.22 48.15
CA ARG A 345 74.97 7.10 48.78
C ARG A 345 73.99 7.88 47.87
N LEU A 346 72.78 8.01 48.42
CA LEU A 346 71.70 8.96 48.12
C LEU A 346 72.13 10.45 48.22
N PRO A 347 71.30 11.36 47.68
CA PRO A 347 70.46 12.15 48.59
C PRO A 347 68.97 12.22 48.19
N SER A 348 68.13 11.88 49.19
CA SER A 348 66.87 12.50 49.63
C SER A 348 65.81 13.06 48.66
N CYS A 349 64.59 12.52 48.82
CA CYS A 349 63.26 13.01 48.41
C CYS A 349 62.88 14.42 48.93
N PRO A 350 61.76 14.99 48.42
CA PRO A 350 60.48 14.90 49.14
C PRO A 350 59.31 14.44 48.24
N SER A 351 58.58 13.39 48.63
CA SER A 351 57.28 13.44 49.32
C SER A 351 56.09 13.75 48.40
N ALA A 352 55.35 12.71 48.03
CA ALA A 352 53.98 12.80 47.55
C ALA A 352 53.04 12.91 48.77
N GLU A 353 51.96 13.67 48.63
CA GLU A 353 50.74 13.44 49.40
C GLU A 353 49.60 13.10 48.43
N VAL A 354 49.01 11.94 48.69
CA VAL A 354 47.83 11.36 48.04
C VAL A 354 46.60 11.83 48.80
N GLY A 355 45.56 12.21 48.07
CA GLY A 355 44.20 12.35 48.62
C GLY A 355 43.19 11.68 47.68
N ILE A 356 42.91 10.40 47.94
CA ILE A 356 41.70 9.71 47.44
C ILE A 356 40.58 10.07 48.41
N HIS A 357 39.39 10.45 47.90
CA HIS A 357 38.15 10.11 48.57
C HIS A 357 37.05 9.84 47.54
N CYS A 358 36.49 8.63 47.64
CA CYS A 358 35.21 8.24 47.08
C CYS A 358 34.09 9.13 47.63
N TRP A 359 33.15 9.54 46.76
CA TRP A 359 31.72 9.21 46.81
C TRP A 359 31.17 9.20 45.39
#